data_AF-A0A923G1X6-F1
#
_entry.id   AF-A0A923G1X6-F1
#
_cell.length_a   1.000
_cell.length_b   1.000
_cell.length_c   1.000
_cell.angle_alpha   90.00
_cell.angle_beta   90.00
_cell.angle_gamma   90.00
#
_symmetry.space_group_name_H-M   'P 1'
#
loop_
_entity.id
_entity.type
_entity.pdbx_description
1 polymer ?
#
loop_
_entity_poly.entity_id
_entity_poly.type
_entity_poly.pdbx_seq_one_letter_code
_entity_poly.pdbx_strand_id
1 'polypeptide(L)'
;MKAHPFRYWIWISLLLALHLSGCSTSKEEMLPHGDQTMLDIWNGGGSVGSQQQLQAARGELRRPVLDPELLIGDQSAYTRTAANEIRAQFPRLPNPDLVMYVYPHLAGTQQTPVPGYSTVFPLYEKVQYALPGERLDDL
;
A
#
# COMPACT_ATOMS: atom_id res chain seq x y z
N MET A 1 23.20 -38.20 46.31
CA MET A 1 22.91 -38.30 44.86
C MET A 1 23.08 -36.92 44.25
N LYS A 2 24.21 -36.65 43.58
CA LYS A 2 24.53 -35.30 43.08
C LYS A 2 23.85 -35.11 41.72
N ALA A 3 22.75 -34.35 41.68
CA ALA A 3 22.12 -33.99 40.41
C ALA A 3 23.09 -33.11 39.63
N HIS A 4 23.52 -33.54 38.44
CA HIS A 4 24.44 -32.79 37.60
C HIS A 4 23.68 -31.65 36.91
N PRO A 5 23.85 -30.38 37.34
CA PRO A 5 23.10 -29.25 36.79
C PRO A 5 23.40 -29.04 35.30
N PHE A 6 24.59 -29.48 34.86
CA PHE A 6 25.02 -29.46 33.47
C PHE A 6 24.12 -30.27 32.53
N ARG A 7 23.57 -31.40 33.01
CA ARG A 7 22.69 -32.23 32.19
C ARG A 7 21.35 -31.54 31.92
N TYR A 8 20.81 -30.83 32.91
CA TYR A 8 19.58 -30.04 32.74
C TYR A 8 19.78 -28.84 31.82
N TRP A 9 20.94 -28.18 31.86
CA TRP A 9 21.25 -27.05 30.98
C TRP A 9 21.35 -27.46 29.50
N ILE A 10 21.89 -28.66 29.23
CA ILE A 10 21.90 -29.26 27.90
C ILE A 10 20.46 -29.50 27.41
N TRP A 11 19.59 -30.10 28.22
CA TRP A 11 18.20 -30.36 27.85
C TRP A 11 17.39 -29.08 27.64
N ILE A 12 17.62 -28.04 28.45
CA ILE A 12 16.99 -26.72 28.29
C ILE A 12 17.46 -26.04 27.00
N SER A 13 18.75 -26.08 26.70
CA SER A 13 19.28 -25.54 25.44
C SER A 13 18.74 -26.28 24.21
N LEU A 14 18.57 -27.60 24.31
CA LEU A 14 18.03 -28.44 23.24
C LEU A 14 16.54 -28.13 23.00
N LEU A 15 15.75 -27.97 24.06
CA LEU A 15 14.34 -27.56 23.98
C LEU A 15 14.20 -26.13 23.41
N LEU A 16 15.07 -25.21 23.82
CA LEU A 16 15.08 -23.83 23.30
C LEU A 16 15.41 -23.79 21.80
N ALA A 17 16.36 -24.61 21.34
CA ALA A 17 16.70 -24.72 19.93
C ALA A 17 15.54 -25.30 19.09
N LEU A 18 14.80 -26.26 19.64
CA LEU A 18 13.61 -26.85 18.99
C LEU A 18 12.45 -25.87 18.86
N HIS A 19 12.32 -24.92 19.80
CA HIS A 19 11.33 -23.84 19.70
C HIS A 19 11.76 -22.71 18.76
N LEU A 20 13.05 -22.55 18.49
CA LEU A 20 13.56 -21.54 17.54
C LEU A 20 13.45 -21.98 16.06
N SER A 21 13.23 -23.26 15.78
CA SER A 21 12.76 -23.72 14.46
C SER A 21 11.26 -23.40 14.30
N GLY A 22 10.93 -22.12 14.40
CA GLY A 22 9.63 -21.57 14.04
C GLY A 22 9.43 -21.60 12.52
N CYS A 23 8.16 -21.52 12.11
CA CYS A 23 7.64 -21.67 10.75
C CYS A 23 8.43 -20.91 9.67
N SER A 24 9.50 -21.51 9.15
CA SER A 24 10.10 -21.10 7.89
C SER A 24 9.20 -21.60 6.77
N THR A 25 8.17 -20.84 6.42
CA THR A 25 7.44 -21.07 5.17
C THR A 25 8.44 -20.92 4.03
N SER A 26 8.52 -21.89 3.14
CA SER A 26 9.36 -21.76 1.95
C SER A 26 8.72 -20.74 1.01
N LYS A 27 9.54 -20.00 0.26
CA LYS A 27 9.06 -19.09 -0.78
C LYS A 27 8.12 -19.81 -1.75
N GLU A 28 8.43 -21.07 -2.04
CA GLU A 28 7.73 -21.81 -3.09
C GLU A 28 6.36 -22.32 -2.64
N GLU A 29 6.13 -22.41 -1.32
CA GLU A 29 4.81 -22.64 -0.74
C GLU A 29 3.97 -21.35 -0.72
N MET A 30 4.60 -20.20 -0.43
CA MET A 30 3.90 -18.92 -0.31
C MET A 30 3.60 -18.27 -1.67
N LEU A 31 4.45 -18.50 -2.66
CA LEU A 31 4.39 -17.93 -4.00
C LEU A 31 4.66 -19.02 -5.05
N PRO A 32 3.80 -20.05 -5.16
CA PRO A 32 4.02 -21.13 -6.11
C PRO A 32 4.04 -20.57 -7.53
N HIS A 33 5.17 -20.75 -8.20
CA HIS A 33 5.26 -20.51 -9.63
C HIS A 33 4.53 -21.66 -10.33
N GLY A 34 3.36 -21.39 -10.93
CA GLY A 34 2.70 -22.36 -11.79
C GLY A 34 3.52 -22.64 -13.04
N ASP A 35 3.21 -23.73 -13.75
CA ASP A 35 3.90 -24.15 -15.00
C ASP A 35 3.71 -23.18 -16.19
N GLN A 36 2.98 -22.09 -15.97
CA GLN A 36 2.57 -21.11 -16.96
C GLN A 36 3.63 -20.02 -17.15
N THR A 37 3.99 -19.76 -18.42
CA THR A 37 4.90 -18.66 -18.76
C THR A 37 4.20 -17.31 -18.64
N MET A 38 4.96 -16.22 -18.46
CA MET A 38 4.40 -14.85 -18.45
C MET A 38 3.62 -14.52 -19.74
N LEU A 39 4.03 -15.08 -20.88
CA LEU A 39 3.35 -14.93 -22.16
C LEU A 39 1.99 -15.64 -22.16
N ASP A 40 1.90 -16.80 -21.52
CA ASP A 40 0.67 -17.58 -21.40
C ASP A 40 -0.35 -16.87 -20.48
N ILE A 41 0.13 -16.26 -19.39
CA ILE A 41 -0.68 -15.39 -18.53
C ILE A 41 -1.20 -14.17 -19.32
N TRP A 42 -0.34 -13.52 -20.11
CA TRP A 42 -0.69 -12.36 -20.91
C TRP A 42 -1.75 -12.67 -21.97
N ASN A 43 -1.66 -13.84 -22.61
CA ASN A 43 -2.60 -14.29 -23.63
C ASN A 43 -3.90 -14.89 -23.05
N GLY A 44 -4.08 -14.83 -21.73
CA GLY A 44 -5.29 -15.30 -21.05
C GLY A 44 -5.33 -16.79 -20.74
N GLY A 45 -4.24 -17.53 -20.98
CA GLY A 45 -4.07 -18.94 -20.61
C GLY A 45 -3.82 -19.16 -19.11
N GLY A 46 -3.39 -18.12 -18.39
CA GLY A 46 -3.08 -18.17 -16.96
C GLY A 46 -4.27 -17.96 -16.01
N SER A 47 -5.51 -18.27 -16.41
CA SER A 47 -6.66 -18.22 -15.49
C SER A 47 -6.63 -19.42 -14.55
N VAL A 48 -5.84 -19.32 -13.48
CA VAL A 48 -5.98 -20.20 -12.31
C VAL A 48 -7.31 -19.82 -11.64
N GLY A 49 -8.38 -20.50 -12.03
CA GLY A 49 -9.75 -20.32 -11.54
C GLY A 49 -10.73 -19.86 -12.62
N SER A 50 -11.94 -20.41 -12.60
CA SER A 50 -13.04 -19.94 -13.45
C SER A 50 -13.26 -18.44 -13.22
N GLN A 51 -13.78 -17.70 -14.20
CA GLN A 51 -14.12 -16.28 -14.00
C GLN A 51 -14.96 -16.05 -12.73
N GLN A 52 -15.79 -17.02 -12.33
CA GLN A 52 -16.56 -16.99 -11.09
C GLN A 52 -15.67 -17.03 -9.83
N GLN A 53 -14.60 -17.83 -9.82
CA GLN A 53 -13.66 -17.89 -8.70
C GLN A 53 -12.87 -16.59 -8.53
N LEU A 54 -12.47 -15.96 -9.64
CA LEU A 54 -11.85 -14.63 -9.62
C LEU A 54 -12.81 -13.54 -9.15
N GLN A 55 -14.09 -13.61 -9.54
CA GLN A 55 -15.12 -12.69 -9.05
C GLN A 55 -15.40 -12.89 -7.55
N ALA A 56 -15.42 -14.12 -7.07
CA ALA A 56 -15.59 -14.43 -5.65
C ALA A 56 -14.40 -13.90 -4.81
N ALA A 57 -13.16 -14.16 -5.24
CA ALA A 57 -11.96 -13.65 -4.57
C ALA A 57 -11.89 -12.11 -4.58
N ARG A 58 -12.28 -11.48 -5.70
CA ARG A 58 -12.41 -10.01 -5.77
C ARG A 58 -13.51 -9.48 -4.86
N GLY A 59 -14.60 -10.23 -4.68
CA GLY A 59 -15.68 -9.88 -3.75
C GLY A 59 -15.23 -9.89 -2.30
N GLU A 60 -14.40 -10.86 -1.90
CA GLU A 60 -13.84 -10.96 -0.55
C GLU A 60 -12.85 -9.83 -0.23
N LEU A 61 -12.02 -9.44 -1.19
CA LEU A 61 -11.08 -8.31 -1.05
C LEU A 61 -11.76 -6.94 -1.21
N ARG A 62 -13.00 -6.89 -1.69
CA ARG A 62 -13.71 -5.64 -1.86
C ARG A 62 -14.16 -5.16 -0.49
N ARG A 63 -13.43 -4.18 0.03
CA ARG A 63 -13.92 -3.34 1.14
C ARG A 63 -15.32 -2.84 0.75
N PRO A 64 -16.34 -3.04 1.59
CA PRO A 64 -17.67 -2.54 1.30
C PRO A 64 -17.57 -1.03 1.10
N VAL A 65 -18.12 -0.55 -0.02
CA VAL A 65 -18.40 0.87 -0.18
C VAL A 65 -19.41 1.18 0.92
N LEU A 66 -19.11 2.20 1.72
CA LEU A 66 -19.80 2.60 2.96
C LEU A 66 -21.33 2.40 2.91
N ASP A 67 -21.93 2.04 4.04
CA ASP A 67 -23.39 1.86 4.15
C ASP A 67 -24.14 3.08 3.58
N PRO A 68 -25.18 2.89 2.76
CA PRO A 68 -25.87 3.98 2.08
C PRO A 68 -26.47 5.01 3.05
N GLU A 69 -26.85 4.59 4.25
CA GLU A 69 -27.36 5.48 5.29
C GLU A 69 -26.25 6.38 5.89
N LEU A 70 -25.03 5.84 6.01
CA LEU A 70 -23.84 6.63 6.37
C LEU A 70 -23.50 7.64 5.26
N LEU A 71 -23.58 7.23 3.98
CA LEU A 71 -23.35 8.12 2.84
C LEU A 71 -24.37 9.28 2.79
N ILE A 72 -25.64 9.04 3.11
CA ILE A 72 -26.67 10.09 3.13
C ILE A 72 -26.45 11.05 4.32
N GLY A 73 -26.14 10.50 5.50
CA GLY A 73 -25.83 11.30 6.68
C GLY A 73 -24.64 12.21 6.44
N ASP A 74 -23.58 11.69 5.83
CA ASP A 74 -22.36 12.43 5.53
C ASP A 74 -22.62 13.55 4.52
N GLN A 75 -23.36 13.30 3.43
CA GLN A 75 -23.68 14.36 2.45
C GLN A 75 -24.55 15.49 3.04
N SER A 76 -25.42 15.20 4.00
CA SER A 76 -26.25 16.23 4.65
C SER A 76 -25.41 17.23 5.45
N ALA A 77 -24.28 16.81 6.03
CA ALA A 77 -23.37 17.67 6.77
C ALA A 77 -22.65 18.71 5.89
N TYR A 78 -22.60 18.47 4.58
CA TYR A 78 -22.02 19.35 3.56
C TYR A 78 -23.06 20.27 2.92
N THR A 79 -24.28 20.33 3.45
CA THR A 79 -25.29 21.33 3.06
C THR A 79 -25.12 22.61 3.86
N ARG A 80 -25.13 23.77 3.19
CA ARG A 80 -24.99 25.08 3.85
C ARG A 80 -26.19 25.37 4.75
N THR A 81 -25.89 25.88 5.93
CA THR A 81 -26.81 26.35 6.97
C THR A 81 -26.27 27.65 7.55
N ALA A 82 -27.11 28.43 8.24
CA ALA A 82 -26.66 29.65 8.92
C ALA A 82 -25.55 29.37 9.96
N ALA A 83 -25.48 28.17 10.52
CA ALA A 83 -24.51 27.79 11.55
C ALA A 83 -23.13 27.38 11.00
N ASN A 84 -23.06 26.91 9.75
CA ASN A 84 -21.82 26.39 9.14
C ASN A 84 -21.32 27.21 7.94
N GLU A 85 -21.99 28.31 7.58
CA GLU A 85 -21.62 29.19 6.46
C GLU A 85 -20.18 29.72 6.52
N ILE A 86 -19.65 29.94 7.72
CA ILE A 86 -18.28 30.45 7.91
C ILE A 86 -17.21 29.35 7.85
N ARG A 87 -17.61 28.07 7.75
CA ARG A 87 -16.70 26.92 7.77
C ARG A 87 -16.50 26.38 6.35
N ALA A 88 -15.27 26.02 6.03
CA ALA A 88 -14.99 25.28 4.80
C ALA A 88 -15.55 23.86 4.92
N GLN A 89 -16.62 23.56 4.20
CA GLN A 89 -17.25 22.24 4.22
C GLN A 89 -16.37 21.20 3.53
N PHE A 90 -15.68 21.58 2.45
CA PHE A 90 -14.74 20.71 1.74
C PHE A 90 -13.31 21.03 2.17
N PRO A 91 -12.68 20.19 3.01
CA PRO A 91 -11.28 20.36 3.36
C PRO A 91 -10.39 20.01 2.15
N ARG A 92 -9.17 20.54 2.14
CA ARG A 92 -8.18 20.25 1.09
C ARG A 92 -7.52 18.90 1.38
N LEU A 93 -7.25 18.14 0.33
CA LEU A 93 -6.41 16.95 0.42
C LEU A 93 -4.92 17.36 0.46
N PRO A 94 -4.08 16.60 1.17
CA PRO A 94 -2.64 16.84 1.18
C PRO A 94 -2.07 16.71 -0.23
N ASN A 95 -1.22 17.65 -0.60
CA ASN A 95 -0.49 17.66 -1.86
C ASN A 95 1.01 17.75 -1.54
N PRO A 96 1.69 16.61 -1.31
CA PRO A 96 3.07 16.61 -0.89
C PRO A 96 3.99 17.08 -2.01
N ASP A 97 5.12 17.65 -1.61
CA ASP A 97 6.20 18.00 -2.52
C ASP A 97 7.05 16.76 -2.84
N LEU A 98 7.42 16.63 -4.10
CA LEU A 98 8.33 15.61 -4.60
C LEU A 98 9.68 16.24 -4.91
N VAL A 99 10.75 15.46 -4.68
CA VAL A 99 12.11 15.85 -5.03
C VAL A 99 12.55 15.06 -6.25
N MET A 100 12.95 15.75 -7.32
CA MET A 100 13.58 15.15 -8.49
C MET A 100 15.04 15.56 -8.57
N TYR A 101 15.91 14.58 -8.81
CA TYR A 101 17.30 14.84 -9.15
C TYR A 101 17.47 14.90 -10.66
N VAL A 102 18.03 16.00 -11.15
CA VAL A 102 18.38 16.20 -12.56
C VAL A 102 19.87 15.91 -12.71
N TYR A 103 20.22 14.92 -13.52
CA TYR A 103 21.61 14.57 -13.79
C TYR A 103 22.30 15.67 -14.62
N PRO A 104 23.62 15.88 -14.45
CA PRO A 104 24.37 16.80 -15.31
C PRO A 104 24.21 16.44 -16.79
N HIS A 105 23.91 17.42 -17.63
CA HIS A 105 23.69 17.23 -19.06
C HIS A 105 23.98 18.51 -19.86
N LEU A 106 24.03 18.42 -21.19
CA LEU A 106 24.10 19.58 -22.07
C LEU A 106 22.68 19.92 -22.55
N ALA A 107 22.29 21.20 -22.53
CA ALA A 107 20.94 21.63 -22.88
C ALA A 107 20.92 22.68 -24.02
N GLY A 108 19.81 22.71 -24.75
CA GLY A 108 19.57 23.65 -25.85
C GLY A 108 20.41 23.38 -27.12
N THR A 109 20.28 24.26 -28.12
CA THR A 109 21.00 24.15 -29.40
C THR A 109 22.49 24.46 -29.29
N GLN A 110 22.88 25.22 -28.27
CA GLN A 110 24.27 25.64 -28.03
C GLN A 110 25.04 24.67 -27.11
N GLN A 111 24.43 23.55 -26.71
CA GLN A 111 25.02 22.52 -25.84
C GLN A 111 25.62 23.10 -24.54
N THR A 112 24.93 24.05 -23.92
CA THR A 112 25.39 24.67 -22.67
C THR A 112 25.38 23.64 -21.54
N PRO A 113 26.46 23.53 -20.74
CA PRO A 113 26.52 22.57 -19.64
C PRO A 113 25.60 22.98 -18.49
N VAL A 114 24.76 22.03 -18.06
CA VAL A 114 23.87 22.14 -16.90
C VAL A 114 24.40 21.20 -15.80
N PRO A 115 24.70 21.70 -14.59
CA PRO A 115 25.17 20.87 -13.48
C PRO A 115 24.05 19.95 -12.96
N GLY A 116 24.41 18.95 -12.18
CA GLY A 116 23.43 18.13 -11.46
C GLY A 116 22.84 18.89 -10.28
N TYR A 117 21.52 18.82 -10.10
CA TYR A 117 20.83 19.47 -8.98
C TYR A 117 19.54 18.75 -8.62
N SER A 118 19.10 18.91 -7.38
CA SER A 118 17.77 18.49 -6.92
C SER A 118 16.80 19.66 -7.03
N THR A 119 15.59 19.38 -7.51
CA THR A 119 14.48 20.34 -7.57
C THR A 119 13.25 19.77 -6.88
N VAL A 120 12.39 20.65 -6.38
CA VAL A 120 11.17 20.30 -5.65
C VAL A 120 9.96 20.77 -6.44
N PHE A 121 8.93 19.94 -6.55
CA PHE A 121 7.68 20.26 -7.25
C PHE A 121 6.50 19.51 -6.62
N PRO A 122 5.27 20.05 -6.69
CA PRO A 122 4.12 19.41 -6.06
C PRO A 122 3.73 18.12 -6.79
N LEU A 123 3.19 17.14 -6.05
CA LEU A 123 2.67 15.89 -6.60
C LEU A 123 1.51 16.14 -7.59
N TYR A 124 0.61 17.09 -7.29
CA TYR A 124 -0.50 17.50 -8.15
C TYR A 124 -0.41 18.98 -8.53
N GLU A 125 -0.78 19.28 -9.78
CA GLU A 125 -0.80 20.65 -10.31
C GLU A 125 -1.84 21.54 -9.60
N LYS A 126 -2.97 20.96 -9.20
CA LYS A 126 -4.06 21.66 -8.51
C LYS A 126 -4.33 21.03 -7.14
N VAL A 127 -4.73 21.87 -6.20
CA VAL A 127 -5.21 21.43 -4.89
C VAL A 127 -6.55 20.71 -5.08
N GLN A 128 -6.63 19.47 -4.58
CA GLN A 128 -7.85 18.70 -4.57
C GLN A 128 -8.59 18.91 -3.24
N TYR A 129 -9.91 18.80 -3.29
CA TYR A 129 -10.76 18.87 -2.10
C TYR A 129 -11.33 17.49 -1.80
N ALA A 130 -11.36 17.15 -0.52
CA ALA A 130 -11.88 15.86 -0.08
C ALA A 130 -13.41 15.87 -0.15
N LEU A 131 -13.96 14.79 -0.69
CA LEU A 131 -15.40 14.50 -0.66
C LEU A 131 -15.81 13.92 0.70
N PRO A 132 -17.12 13.91 1.02
CA PRO A 132 -17.63 13.26 2.22
C PRO A 132 -17.13 11.79 2.29
N GLY A 133 -16.59 11.41 3.43
CA GLY A 133 -16.13 10.05 3.71
C GLY A 133 -14.70 9.75 3.26
N GLU A 134 -14.03 10.70 2.61
CA GLU A 134 -12.62 10.57 2.25
C GLU A 134 -11.70 10.86 3.45
N ARG A 135 -10.59 10.12 3.53
CA ARG A 135 -9.61 10.27 4.62
C ARG A 135 -8.71 11.49 4.37
N LEU A 136 -8.50 12.30 5.40
CA LEU A 136 -7.70 13.53 5.33
C LEU A 136 -6.26 13.38 5.80
N ASP A 137 -5.93 12.27 6.45
CA ASP A 137 -4.61 12.09 7.05
C ASP A 137 -3.55 11.77 6.00
N ASP A 138 -2.33 12.26 6.25
CA ASP A 138 -1.13 11.84 5.53
C ASP A 138 -0.93 10.31 5.70
N LEU A 139 -0.38 9.66 4.68
CA LEU A 139 -0.09 8.22 4.70
C LEU A 139 1.03 7.88 5.68
#